data_AF-A0AAU3DW05-F1
#
_entry.id   AF-A0AAU3DW05-F1
#
_cell.length_a   1.000
_cell.length_b   1.000
_cell.length_c   1.000
_cell.angle_alpha   90.00
_cell.angle_beta   90.00
_cell.angle_gamma   90.00
#
_symmetry.space_group_name_H-M   'P 1'
#
loop_
_entity.id
_entity.type
_entity.pdbx_description
1 polymer ?
#
loop_
_entity_poly.entity_id
_entity_poly.type
_entity_poly.pdbx_seq_one_letter_code
_entity_poly.pdbx_strand_id
1 'polypeptide(L)'
;MARVRKRMIRVDGVDYQWVVRHVDAGHVAVMVRHIATRRGTQLEVQVAFDDPWLNYGPIITAPPDRVAEVFALAPVTPQLVAELIQAALAAGWQVDGGGGPLRFTLSRGHDRLEPVSGRLSN
;
A
#
# COMPACT_ATOMS: atom_id res chain seq x y z
N MET A 1 -18.58 -1.97 10.87
CA MET A 1 -17.40 -1.54 10.09
C MET A 1 -16.33 -1.02 11.05
N ALA A 2 -15.14 -1.60 11.07
CA ALA A 2 -14.05 -1.06 11.88
C ALA A 2 -13.63 0.32 11.35
N ARG A 3 -13.36 1.27 12.26
CA ARG A 3 -12.92 2.62 11.89
C ARG A 3 -11.54 2.53 11.24
N VAL A 4 -11.41 3.02 10.00
CA VAL A 4 -10.11 3.08 9.31
C VAL A 4 -9.14 3.94 10.12
N ARG A 5 -8.05 3.34 10.61
CA ARG A 5 -7.05 4.02 11.43
C ARG A 5 -6.16 4.89 10.54
N LYS A 6 -6.38 6.20 10.61
CA LYS A 6 -5.49 7.21 10.01
C LYS A 6 -4.18 7.28 10.79
N ARG A 7 -3.06 7.26 10.08
CA ARG A 7 -1.70 7.33 10.62
C ARG A 7 -0.96 8.49 9.98
N MET A 8 0.05 8.98 10.68
CA MET A 8 0.91 10.10 10.26
C MET A 8 2.31 9.55 9.98
N ILE A 9 3.01 10.14 9.01
CA ILE A 9 4.42 9.86 8.74
C ILE A 9 5.08 11.11 8.16
N ARG A 10 6.35 11.36 8.51
CA ARG A 10 7.17 12.40 7.90
C ARG A 10 8.23 11.75 7.02
N VAL A 11 8.28 12.16 5.76
CA VAL A 11 9.24 11.67 4.74
C VAL A 11 9.86 12.90 4.07
N ASP A 12 11.19 12.97 4.06
CA ASP A 12 11.95 14.08 3.47
C ASP A 12 11.46 15.48 3.92
N GLY A 13 11.11 15.60 5.21
CA GLY A 13 10.61 16.83 5.82
C GLY A 13 9.11 17.10 5.63
N VAL A 14 8.44 16.39 4.74
CA VAL A 14 7.01 16.58 4.40
C VAL A 14 6.11 15.65 5.22
N ASP A 15 5.00 16.19 5.71
CA ASP A 15 4.02 15.46 6.51
C ASP A 15 2.92 14.82 5.64
N TYR A 16 2.78 13.51 5.79
CA TYR A 16 1.76 12.71 5.10
C TYR A 16 0.82 12.02 6.09
N GLN A 17 -0.42 11.83 5.65
CA GLN A 17 -1.39 10.97 6.30
C GLN A 17 -1.60 9.73 5.44
N TRP A 18 -1.63 8.56 6.06
CA TRP A 18 -1.86 7.29 5.36
C TRP A 18 -2.85 6.37 6.05
N VAL A 19 -3.46 5.48 5.27
CA VAL A 19 -4.35 4.42 5.72
C VAL A 19 -4.09 3.14 4.92
N VAL A 20 -4.42 2.00 5.52
CA VAL A 20 -4.49 0.70 4.84
C VAL A 20 -5.95 0.29 4.73
N ARG A 21 -6.37 -0.21 3.57
CA ARG A 21 -7.70 -0.77 3.33
C ARG A 21 -7.58 -2.16 2.71
N HIS A 22 -8.46 -3.08 3.08
CA HIS A 22 -8.58 -4.33 2.35
C HIS A 22 -9.13 -4.05 0.95
N VAL A 23 -8.57 -4.78 -0.03
CA VAL A 23 -9.05 -4.81 -1.41
C VAL A 23 -9.71 -6.16 -1.63
N ASP A 24 -8.94 -7.23 -1.46
CA ASP A 24 -9.40 -8.62 -1.58
C ASP A 24 -8.62 -9.52 -0.59
N ALA A 25 -8.73 -10.84 -0.74
CA ALA A 25 -8.09 -11.80 0.16
C ALA A 25 -6.56 -11.85 0.05
N GLY A 26 -5.98 -11.34 -1.04
CA GLY A 26 -4.54 -11.33 -1.32
C GLY A 26 -3.95 -9.93 -1.41
N HIS A 27 -4.74 -8.86 -1.23
CA HIS A 27 -4.27 -7.49 -1.38
C HIS A 27 -4.87 -6.50 -0.40
N VAL A 28 -4.04 -5.51 -0.07
CA VAL A 28 -4.44 -4.29 0.60
C VAL A 28 -4.05 -3.06 -0.22
N ALA A 29 -4.77 -1.97 -0.06
CA ALA A 29 -4.44 -0.67 -0.63
C ALA A 29 -3.86 0.25 0.46
N VAL A 30 -2.66 0.78 0.21
CA VAL A 30 -2.05 1.87 0.96
C VAL A 30 -2.43 3.18 0.28
N MET A 31 -3.14 4.05 1.02
CA MET A 31 -3.57 5.36 0.51
C MET A 31 -2.83 6.46 1.26
N VAL A 32 -2.12 7.33 0.55
CA VAL A 32 -1.31 8.41 1.14
C VAL A 32 -1.78 9.77 0.62
N ARG A 33 -1.90 10.74 1.52
CA ARG A 33 -2.24 12.14 1.22
C ARG A 33 -1.29 13.10 1.90
N HIS A 34 -0.94 14.17 1.21
CA HIS A 34 -0.24 15.30 1.82
C HIS A 34 -1.18 16.12 2.70
N ILE A 35 -0.68 16.49 3.89
CA ILE A 35 -1.51 17.09 4.93
C ILE A 35 -1.76 18.57 4.68
N ALA A 36 -0.75 19.29 4.18
CA ALA A 36 -0.85 20.74 4.00
C ALA A 36 -1.86 21.08 2.89
N THR A 37 -1.81 20.39 1.75
CA THR A 37 -2.67 20.77 0.62
C THR A 37 -4.10 20.24 0.72
N ARG A 38 -4.35 19.10 1.40
CA ARG A 38 -5.65 18.40 1.57
C ARG A 38 -6.48 18.12 0.30
N ARG A 39 -6.16 18.75 -0.82
CA ARG A 39 -6.73 18.68 -2.18
C ARG A 39 -5.72 18.15 -3.21
N GLY A 40 -4.49 17.87 -2.78
CA GLY A 40 -3.45 17.30 -3.62
C GLY A 40 -3.77 15.87 -4.09
N THR A 41 -3.09 15.45 -5.16
CA THR A 41 -3.22 14.11 -5.74
C THR A 41 -2.91 13.03 -4.71
N GLN A 42 -3.84 12.10 -4.49
CA GLN A 42 -3.63 10.97 -3.58
C GLN A 42 -2.74 9.90 -4.25
N LEU A 43 -1.82 9.31 -3.49
CA LEU A 43 -1.12 8.09 -3.87
C LEU A 43 -1.93 6.87 -3.42
N GLU A 44 -2.16 5.93 -4.33
CA GLU A 44 -2.83 4.65 -4.09
C GLU A 44 -1.90 3.52 -4.52
N VAL A 45 -1.47 2.67 -3.58
CA VAL A 45 -0.61 1.53 -3.90
C VAL A 45 -1.28 0.24 -3.46
N GLN A 46 -1.50 -0.68 -4.40
CA GLN A 46 -1.92 -2.04 -4.09
C GLN A 46 -0.69 -2.86 -3.68
N VAL A 47 -0.76 -3.48 -2.51
CA VAL A 47 0.30 -4.28 -1.90
C VAL A 47 -0.22 -5.70 -1.72
N ALA A 48 0.57 -6.68 -2.15
CA ALA A 48 0.27 -8.08 -1.89
C ALA A 48 0.28 -8.34 -0.38
N PHE A 49 -0.84 -8.83 0.14
CA PHE A 49 -1.00 -9.21 1.53
C PHE A 49 -2.11 -10.25 1.64
N ASP A 50 -1.72 -11.50 1.86
CA ASP A 50 -2.64 -12.61 2.09
C ASP A 50 -3.18 -12.50 3.52
N ASP A 51 -4.46 -12.12 3.66
CA ASP A 51 -5.08 -11.96 4.98
C ASP A 51 -5.02 -13.29 5.74
N PRO A 52 -4.32 -13.37 6.89
CA PRO A 52 -4.15 -14.61 7.62
C PRO A 52 -5.46 -15.22 8.11
N TRP A 53 -6.51 -14.41 8.32
CA TRP A 53 -7.81 -14.88 8.77
C TRP A 53 -8.64 -15.47 7.64
N LEU A 54 -8.54 -14.90 6.43
CA LEU A 54 -9.21 -15.45 5.26
C LEU A 54 -8.48 -16.68 4.71
N ASN A 55 -7.15 -16.72 4.86
CA ASN A 55 -6.30 -17.79 4.37
C ASN A 55 -5.85 -18.79 5.47
N TYR A 56 -6.49 -18.76 6.65
CA TYR A 56 -6.07 -19.55 7.81
C TYR A 56 -5.89 -21.05 7.49
N GLY A 57 -6.92 -21.67 6.90
CA GLY A 57 -6.90 -23.10 6.55
C GLY A 57 -5.72 -23.48 5.65
N PRO A 58 -5.56 -22.83 4.48
CA PRO A 58 -4.40 -23.02 3.62
C PRO A 58 -3.05 -22.72 4.29
N ILE A 59 -2.95 -21.71 5.16
CA ILE A 59 -1.71 -21.37 5.86
C ILE A 59 -1.29 -22.47 6.84
N ILE A 60 -2.21 -23.01 7.64
CA ILE A 60 -1.87 -24.01 8.66
C ILE A 60 -1.58 -25.40 8.09
N THR A 61 -1.97 -25.67 6.83
CA THR A 61 -1.68 -26.94 6.14
C THR A 61 -0.45 -26.88 5.24
N ALA A 62 0.08 -25.69 4.97
CA ALA A 62 1.31 -25.53 4.22
C ALA A 62 2.54 -26.00 5.03
N PRO A 63 3.59 -26.54 4.38
CA PRO A 63 4.87 -26.80 5.04
C PRO A 63 5.40 -25.53 5.71
N PRO A 64 5.72 -25.53 7.02
CA PRO A 64 6.08 -24.31 7.76
C PRO A 64 7.25 -23.54 7.14
N ASP A 65 8.20 -24.24 6.53
CA ASP A 65 9.36 -23.71 5.83
C ASP A 65 9.03 -23.00 4.52
N ARG A 66 7.84 -23.22 3.95
CA ARG A 66 7.41 -22.68 2.65
C ARG A 66 6.28 -21.67 2.73
N VAL A 67 5.75 -21.40 3.91
CA VAL A 67 4.64 -20.45 4.10
C VAL A 67 4.97 -19.08 3.50
N ALA A 68 6.19 -18.58 3.71
CA ALA A 68 6.63 -17.29 3.17
C ALA A 68 6.89 -17.29 1.66
N GLU A 69 7.05 -18.47 1.03
CA GLU A 69 7.18 -18.61 -0.43
C GLU A 69 5.80 -18.57 -1.10
N VAL A 70 4.78 -19.09 -0.41
CA VAL A 70 3.43 -19.29 -0.95
C VAL A 70 2.44 -18.23 -0.50
N PHE A 71 2.70 -17.51 0.60
CA PHE A 71 1.86 -16.43 1.11
C PHE A 71 2.65 -15.14 1.37
N ALA A 72 2.09 -14.01 0.93
CA ALA A 72 2.55 -12.67 1.25
C ALA A 72 1.99 -12.23 2.61
N LEU A 73 2.64 -12.62 3.71
CA LEU A 73 2.16 -12.33 5.07
C LEU A 73 2.80 -11.09 5.71
N ALA A 74 3.74 -10.44 5.01
CA ALA A 74 4.43 -9.27 5.53
C ALA A 74 3.46 -8.07 5.64
N PRO A 75 3.22 -7.54 6.85
CA PRO A 75 2.27 -6.44 7.02
C PRO A 75 2.83 -5.13 6.46
N VAL A 76 1.95 -4.19 6.13
CA VAL A 76 2.34 -2.81 5.79
C VAL A 76 2.96 -2.12 7.00
N THR A 77 4.25 -1.81 6.92
CA THR A 77 5.02 -1.10 7.95
C THR A 77 5.16 0.39 7.63
N PRO A 78 5.46 1.26 8.61
CA PRO A 78 5.80 2.65 8.35
C PRO A 78 7.01 2.82 7.41
N GLN A 79 7.99 1.92 7.50
CA GLN A 79 9.16 1.92 6.61
C GLN A 79 8.73 1.68 5.15
N LEU A 80 7.92 0.65 4.90
CA LEU A 80 7.39 0.40 3.57
C LEU A 80 6.63 1.61 3.03
N VAL A 81 5.84 2.28 3.86
CA VAL A 81 5.12 3.50 3.45
C VAL A 81 6.08 4.63 3.05
N ALA A 82 7.19 4.81 3.77
CA ALA A 82 8.20 5.80 3.39
C ALA A 82 8.84 5.47 2.04
N GLU A 83 9.21 4.20 1.82
CA GLU A 83 9.77 3.71 0.55
C GLU A 83 8.79 3.91 -0.62
N LEU A 84 7.50 3.63 -0.40
CA LEU A 84 6.43 3.87 -1.39
C LEU A 84 6.29 5.34 -1.75
N ILE A 85 6.37 6.24 -0.76
CA ILE A 85 6.31 7.69 -0.98
C ILE A 85 7.50 8.15 -1.83
N GLN A 86 8.72 7.74 -1.46
CA GLN A 86 9.93 8.13 -2.17
C GLN A 86 9.94 7.61 -3.62
N ALA A 87 9.54 6.36 -3.82
CA ALA A 87 9.47 5.78 -5.16
C ALA A 87 8.36 6.41 -6.02
N ALA A 88 7.22 6.77 -5.43
CA ALA A 88 6.18 7.52 -6.13
C ALA A 88 6.63 8.94 -6.52
N LEU A 89 7.35 9.65 -5.63
CA LEU A 89 7.95 10.95 -5.93
C LEU A 89 8.96 10.83 -7.08
N ALA A 90 9.83 9.81 -7.07
CA ALA A 90 10.76 9.53 -8.16
C ALA A 90 10.05 9.20 -9.49
N ALA A 91 8.87 8.57 -9.42
CA ALA A 91 8.00 8.31 -10.56
C ALA A 91 7.16 9.52 -11.00
N GLY A 92 7.35 10.70 -10.38
CA GLY A 92 6.72 11.95 -10.80
C GLY A 92 5.41 12.29 -10.08
N TRP A 93 5.10 11.65 -8.95
CA TRP A 93 3.92 12.00 -8.14
C TRP A 93 3.92 13.48 -7.75
N GLN A 94 2.99 14.25 -8.33
CA GLN A 94 2.81 15.66 -8.02
C GLN A 94 1.86 15.80 -6.82
N VAL A 95 2.45 15.89 -5.64
CA VAL A 95 1.74 15.95 -4.36
C VAL A 95 0.71 17.08 -4.30
N ASP A 96 1.00 18.22 -4.93
CA ASP A 96 0.14 19.41 -4.94
C ASP A 96 -0.58 19.63 -6.28
N GLY A 97 -0.49 18.65 -7.19
CA GLY A 97 -1.13 18.71 -8.50
C GLY A 97 -2.66 18.54 -8.45
N GLY A 98 -3.34 19.09 -9.47
CA GLY A 98 -4.78 18.88 -9.70
C GLY A 98 -5.13 17.57 -10.42
N GLY A 99 -4.19 16.63 -10.50
CA GLY A 99 -4.36 15.35 -11.19
C GLY A 99 -5.14 14.33 -10.37
N GLY A 100 -5.75 13.35 -11.06
CA GLY A 100 -6.34 12.17 -10.43
C GLY A 100 -5.28 11.33 -9.68
N PRO A 101 -5.71 10.40 -8.79
CA PRO A 101 -4.80 9.64 -7.95
C PRO A 101 -3.76 8.87 -8.76
N LEU A 102 -2.52 8.90 -8.31
CA LEU A 102 -1.44 8.11 -8.90
C LEU A 102 -1.50 6.70 -8.30
N ARG A 103 -1.51 5.69 -9.17
CA ARG A 103 -1.74 4.30 -8.81
C ARG A 103 -0.56 3.41 -9.17
N PHE A 104 -0.18 2.56 -8.23
CA PHE A 104 0.82 1.52 -8.43
C PHE A 104 0.36 0.19 -7.87
N THR A 105 0.93 -0.89 -8.40
CA THR A 105 1.00 -2.18 -7.74
C THR A 105 2.43 -2.40 -7.29
N LEU A 106 2.59 -2.82 -6.04
CA LEU A 106 3.86 -3.27 -5.51
C LEU A 106 4.00 -4.77 -5.77
N SER A 107 5.11 -5.17 -6.38
CA SER A 107 5.46 -6.57 -6.57
C SER A 107 5.46 -7.32 -5.23
N ARG A 108 5.25 -8.64 -5.30
CA ARG A 108 5.17 -9.50 -4.12
C ARG A 108 6.40 -9.43 -3.21
N GLY A 109 7.57 -9.20 -3.78
CA GLY A 109 8.83 -9.06 -3.05
C GLY A 109 9.06 -7.66 -2.46
N HIS A 110 8.11 -6.73 -2.66
CA HIS A 110 8.24 -5.32 -2.33
C HIS A 110 9.42 -4.60 -3.03
N ASP A 111 9.93 -5.17 -4.12
CA ASP A 111 11.12 -4.71 -4.82
C ASP A 111 10.82 -3.77 -6.01
N ARG A 112 9.58 -3.75 -6.50
CA ARG A 112 9.22 -3.00 -7.71
C ARG A 112 7.82 -2.41 -7.66
N LEU A 113 7.70 -1.13 -8.02
CA LEU A 113 6.43 -0.47 -8.27
C LEU A 113 6.12 -0.43 -9.77
N GLU A 114 4.91 -0.86 -10.12
CA GLU A 114 4.42 -0.86 -11.49
C GLU A 114 3.20 0.09 -11.61
N PRO A 115 3.24 1.07 -12.53
CA PRO A 115 2.14 2.02 -12.68
C PRO A 115 0.89 1.34 -13.24
N VAL A 116 -0.28 1.72 -12.74
CA VAL A 116 -1.57 1.14 -13.16
C VAL A 116 -2.46 2.20 -13.80
N SER A 117 -2.93 1.91 -15.01
CA SER A 117 -3.95 2.71 -15.71
C SER A 117 -5.35 2.19 -15.36
N GLY A 118 -6.07 2.84 -14.44
CA GLY A 118 -7.44 2.46 -14.06
C GLY A 118 -7.71 2.55 -12.56
N ARG A 119 -8.93 2.24 -12.09
CA ARG A 119 -9.19 2.08 -10.64
C ARG A 119 -8.57 0.77 -10.15
N LEU A 120 -7.93 0.79 -8.98
CA LEU A 120 -7.66 -0.45 -8.25
C LEU A 120 -9.04 -1.07 -7.95
N SER A 121 -9.26 -2.27 -8.48
CA SER A 121 -10.54 -2.99 -8.42
C SER A 121 -11.05 -3.05 -6.96
N ASN A 122 -12.37 -2.99 -6.80
CA ASN A 122 -13.05 -2.86 -5.51
C ASN A 122 -13.68 -4.17 -5.07
#